data_AF-A0A4Z2F1D8-F1
#
_entry.id   AF-A0A4Z2F1D8-F1
#
_cell.length_a   1.000
_cell.length_b   1.000
_cell.length_c   1.000
_cell.angle_alpha   90.00
_cell.angle_beta   90.00
_cell.angle_gamma   90.00
#
_symmetry.space_group_name_H-M   'P 1'
#
loop_
_entity.id
_entity.type
_entity.pdbx_description
1 polymer ?
#
loop_
_entity_poly.entity_id
_entity_poly.type
_entity_poly.pdbx_seq_one_letter_code
_entity_poly.pdbx_strand_id
1 'polypeptide(L)'
;MYLCVSVSSDHDSEVKRVQDLLCTIDKPQVSNVQARAARLSWAPPAGLLNRLSSGTPVYEVSLSDKGRDGKYRLLYSGEELEYHLKDLRPAMDYYVR
;
A
#
# COMPACT_ATOMS: atom_id res chain seq x y z
N MET A 1 7.25 6.34 1.62
CA MET A 1 5.89 6.17 2.16
C MET A 1 5.43 4.88 1.53
N TYR A 2 5.72 3.76 2.20
CA TYR A 2 5.82 2.45 1.56
C TYR A 2 4.56 1.65 1.82
N LEU A 3 3.86 1.28 0.75
CA LEU A 3 2.83 0.26 0.74
C LEU A 3 3.48 -1.05 1.14
N CYS A 4 2.98 -1.67 2.20
CA CYS A 4 3.48 -2.97 2.63
C CYS A 4 2.84 -4.04 1.74
N VAL A 5 3.68 -4.78 1.01
CA VAL A 5 3.25 -5.93 0.21
C VAL A 5 3.72 -7.18 0.90
N SER A 6 2.79 -8.08 1.17
CA SER A 6 3.07 -9.35 1.85
C SER A 6 3.12 -10.46 0.80
N VAL A 7 4.25 -11.16 0.73
CA VAL A 7 4.43 -12.35 -0.14
C VAL A 7 4.84 -13.53 0.74
N SER A 8 4.07 -14.60 0.74
CA SER A 8 4.39 -15.85 1.42
C SER A 8 5.27 -16.73 0.51
N SER A 9 6.59 -16.71 0.68
CA SER A 9 7.52 -17.69 0.06
C SER A 9 8.74 -17.96 0.96
N ASP A 10 9.19 -19.21 1.02
CA ASP A 10 10.12 -19.78 2.01
C ASP A 10 11.60 -19.85 1.53
N HIS A 11 11.93 -19.31 0.35
CA HIS A 11 13.29 -19.38 -0.22
C HIS A 11 14.11 -18.10 0.00
N ASP A 12 15.16 -18.16 0.82
CA ASP A 12 16.04 -17.03 1.23
C ASP A 12 16.54 -16.14 0.05
N SER A 13 16.90 -16.76 -1.10
CA SER A 13 17.38 -16.01 -2.27
C SER A 13 16.28 -15.32 -3.10
N GLU A 14 15.03 -15.78 -2.97
CA GLU A 14 13.87 -15.13 -3.58
C GLU A 14 13.36 -14.00 -2.70
N VAL A 15 13.40 -14.18 -1.38
CA VAL A 15 13.01 -13.15 -0.39
C VAL A 15 13.79 -11.85 -0.62
N LYS A 16 15.11 -11.91 -0.81
CA LYS A 16 15.92 -10.71 -1.06
C LYS A 16 15.53 -9.99 -2.36
N ARG A 17 15.27 -10.73 -3.44
CA ARG A 17 14.87 -10.15 -4.74
C ARG A 17 13.44 -9.59 -4.71
N VAL A 18 12.54 -10.26 -3.99
CA VAL A 18 11.19 -9.76 -3.75
C VAL A 18 11.27 -8.49 -2.91
N GLN A 19 12.06 -8.44 -1.83
CA GLN A 19 12.27 -7.22 -1.05
C GLN A 19 12.79 -6.05 -1.90
N ASP A 20 13.81 -6.29 -2.73
CA ASP A 20 14.33 -5.27 -3.65
C ASP A 20 13.24 -4.76 -4.61
N LEU A 21 12.35 -5.64 -5.05
CA LEU A 21 11.22 -5.30 -5.92
C LEU A 21 10.09 -4.58 -5.17
N LEU A 22 9.82 -4.91 -3.91
CA LEU A 22 8.86 -4.18 -3.09
C LEU A 22 9.33 -2.76 -2.78
N CYS A 23 10.65 -2.53 -2.75
CA CYS A 23 11.23 -1.20 -2.64
C CYS A 23 11.02 -0.32 -3.90
N THR A 24 10.67 -0.90 -5.06
CA THR A 24 10.38 -0.15 -6.28
C THR A 24 8.93 0.29 -6.41
N ILE A 25 8.08 -0.03 -5.43
CA ILE A 25 6.71 0.45 -5.41
C ILE A 25 6.69 1.97 -5.30
N ASP A 26 6.00 2.60 -6.25
CA ASP A 26 5.79 4.03 -6.23
C ASP A 26 4.81 4.42 -5.12
N LYS A 27 4.93 5.67 -4.67
CA LYS A 27 4.00 6.25 -3.70
C LYS A 27 2.57 6.17 -4.28
N PRO A 28 1.57 5.73 -3.47
CA PRO A 28 0.18 5.73 -3.91
C PRO A 28 -0.24 7.14 -4.32
N GLN A 29 -0.96 7.21 -5.44
CA GLN A 29 -1.57 8.42 -5.95
C GLN A 29 -2.85 8.71 -5.17
N VAL A 30 -3.02 9.98 -4.79
CA VAL A 30 -4.23 10.45 -4.11
C VAL A 30 -5.04 11.28 -5.10
N SER A 31 -6.28 10.87 -5.35
CA SER A 31 -7.19 11.51 -6.28
C SER A 31 -8.60 11.67 -5.68
N ASN A 32 -9.48 12.41 -6.35
CA ASN A 32 -10.87 12.62 -5.92
C ASN A 32 -11.00 13.04 -4.44
N VAL A 33 -10.21 14.04 -4.03
CA VAL A 33 -10.16 14.52 -2.65
C VAL A 33 -11.43 15.32 -2.34
N GLN A 34 -12.12 14.92 -1.28
CA GLN A 34 -13.33 15.54 -0.75
C GLN A 34 -13.15 15.81 0.74
N ALA A 35 -14.10 16.53 1.35
CA ALA A 35 -14.03 16.88 2.77
C ALA A 35 -13.93 15.67 3.72
N ARG A 36 -14.47 14.50 3.33
CA ARG A 36 -14.52 13.29 4.16
C ARG A 36 -14.10 12.01 3.44
N ALA A 37 -13.62 12.13 2.20
CA ALA A 37 -13.28 10.98 1.37
C ALA A 37 -12.12 11.34 0.43
N ALA A 38 -11.36 10.32 0.03
CA ALA A 38 -10.34 10.43 -1.00
C ALA A 38 -10.15 9.06 -1.66
N ARG A 39 -9.59 9.02 -2.85
CA ARG A 39 -9.31 7.78 -3.56
C ARG A 39 -7.81 7.59 -3.66
N LEU A 40 -7.35 6.44 -3.17
CA LEU A 40 -5.97 5.99 -3.27
C LEU A 40 -5.86 5.02 -4.43
N SER A 41 -4.88 5.20 -5.29
CA SER A 41 -4.53 4.21 -6.31
C SER A 41 -3.02 3.98 -6.33
N TRP A 42 -2.61 2.75 -6.62
CA TRP A 42 -1.21 2.37 -6.72
C TRP A 42 -0.98 1.44 -7.91
N ALA A 43 0.28 1.25 -8.29
CA ALA A 43 0.67 0.35 -9.36
C ALA A 43 1.52 -0.79 -8.79
N PRO A 44 1.39 -2.01 -9.32
CA PRO A 44 2.29 -3.10 -8.98
C PRO A 44 3.71 -2.75 -9.44
N PRO A 45 4.76 -3.13 -8.69
CA PRO A 45 6.13 -2.96 -9.13
C PRO A 45 6.38 -3.80 -10.39
N ALA A 46 7.14 -3.23 -11.32
CA ALA A 46 7.37 -3.84 -12.63
C ALA A 46 8.01 -5.23 -12.49
N GLY A 47 7.31 -6.26 -12.98
CA GLY A 47 7.77 -7.64 -12.91
C GLY A 47 7.38 -8.39 -11.64
N LEU A 48 6.67 -7.79 -10.67
CA LEU A 48 6.18 -8.48 -9.46
C LEU A 48 5.27 -9.65 -9.83
N LEU A 49 4.27 -9.37 -10.68
CA LEU A 49 3.31 -10.39 -11.10
C LEU A 49 3.96 -11.54 -11.88
N ASN A 50 5.07 -11.28 -12.59
CA ASN A 50 5.81 -12.29 -13.34
C ASN A 50 6.75 -13.13 -12.44
N ARG A 51 7.02 -12.66 -11.21
CA ARG A 51 7.86 -13.34 -10.22
C ARG A 51 7.06 -14.11 -9.18
N LEU A 52 5.79 -13.78 -9.01
CA LEU A 52 4.89 -14.51 -8.13
C LEU A 52 4.35 -15.75 -8.84
N SER A 53 5.12 -16.83 -8.76
CA SER A 53 4.83 -18.11 -9.42
C SER A 53 3.54 -18.79 -8.91
N SER A 54 3.04 -18.42 -7.73
CA SER A 54 1.98 -19.16 -7.03
C SER A 54 1.01 -18.30 -6.23
N GLY A 55 0.87 -17.01 -6.52
CA GLY A 55 -0.11 -16.17 -5.82
C GLY A 55 -0.17 -14.73 -6.29
N THR A 56 -1.31 -14.08 -6.07
CA THR A 56 -1.50 -12.65 -6.28
C THR A 56 -0.94 -11.88 -5.07
N PRO A 57 -0.29 -10.72 -5.30
CA PRO A 57 0.23 -9.92 -4.19
C PRO A 57 -0.90 -9.29 -3.39
N VAL A 58 -0.75 -9.26 -2.06
CA VAL A 58 -1.66 -8.58 -1.16
C VAL A 58 -1.06 -7.23 -0.75
N TYR A 59 -1.83 -6.17 -0.94
CA TYR A 59 -1.49 -4.79 -0.60
C TYR A 59 -2.18 -4.38 0.70
N GLU A 60 -1.39 -3.85 1.62
CA GLU A 60 -1.89 -3.33 2.89
C GLU A 60 -1.82 -1.81 2.93
N VAL A 61 -2.98 -1.16 3.02
CA VAL A 61 -3.06 0.29 3.18
C VAL A 61 -3.31 0.61 4.64
N SER A 62 -2.44 1.43 5.21
CA SER A 62 -2.60 1.92 6.57
C SER A 62 -2.61 3.44 6.64
N LEU A 63 -3.41 4.00 7.56
CA LEU A 63 -3.59 5.45 7.73
C LEU A 63 -3.21 5.88 9.15
N SER A 64 -2.53 7.01 9.27
CA SER A 64 -2.31 7.71 10.55
C SER A 64 -2.82 9.15 10.50
N ASP A 65 -3.50 9.57 11.56
CA ASP A 65 -3.88 10.95 11.84
C ASP A 65 -2.95 11.64 12.85
N LYS A 66 -1.88 10.96 13.28
CA LYS A 66 -0.93 11.44 14.30
C LYS A 66 0.45 11.77 13.73
N GLY A 67 0.58 11.87 12.41
CA GLY A 67 1.86 12.14 11.76
C GLY A 67 2.56 10.89 11.22
N ARG A 68 3.74 11.10 10.62
CA ARG A 68 4.54 10.04 9.98
C ARG A 68 4.98 8.95 10.96
N ASP A 69 5.29 9.32 12.20
CA ASP A 69 5.75 8.40 13.26
C ASP A 69 4.60 7.98 14.20
N GLY A 70 3.37 8.37 13.85
CA GLY A 70 2.17 8.04 14.59
C GLY A 70 1.76 6.57 14.46
N LYS A 71 0.77 6.17 15.25
CA LYS A 71 0.13 4.87 15.09
C LYS A 71 -0.61 4.84 13.75
N TYR A 72 -0.26 3.87 12.91
CA TYR A 72 -1.00 3.55 11.71
C TYR A 72 -2.09 2.52 12.02
N ARG A 73 -3.26 2.67 11.43
CA ARG A 73 -4.34 1.69 11.44
C ARG A 73 -4.46 1.08 10.05
N LEU A 74 -4.50 -0.25 9.98
CA LEU A 74 -4.80 -0.97 8.75
C LEU A 74 -6.23 -0.66 8.32
N LEU A 75 -6.41 -0.17 7.10
CA LEU A 75 -7.72 0.13 6.50
C LEU A 75 -8.11 -0.88 5.42
N TYR A 76 -7.13 -1.43 4.72
CA TYR A 76 -7.33 -2.35 3.61
C TYR A 76 -6.21 -3.40 3.58
N SER A 77 -6.57 -4.62 3.23
CA SER A 77 -5.66 -5.72 2.91
C SER A 77 -6.32 -6.54 1.79
N GLY A 78 -5.70 -6.56 0.60
CA GLY A 78 -6.22 -7.31 -0.54
C GLY A 78 -5.46 -7.02 -1.83
N GLU A 79 -5.94 -7.56 -2.95
CA GLU A 79 -5.21 -7.57 -4.23
C GLU A 79 -5.51 -6.35 -5.12
N GLU A 80 -6.49 -5.53 -4.75
CA GLU A 80 -6.90 -4.36 -5.54
C GLU A 80 -5.81 -3.31 -5.59
N LEU A 81 -5.83 -2.52 -6.66
CA LEU A 81 -4.89 -1.41 -6.90
C LEU A 81 -5.49 -0.05 -6.54
N GLU A 82 -6.70 -0.04 -5.97
CA GLU A 82 -7.42 1.15 -5.59
C GLU A 82 -8.16 0.94 -4.25
N TYR A 83 -8.19 1.98 -3.42
CA TYR A 83 -8.98 2.02 -2.20
C TYR A 83 -9.64 3.38 -1.98
N HIS A 84 -10.93 3.34 -1.62
CA HIS A 84 -11.70 4.53 -1.31
C HIS A 84 -11.66 4.82 0.20
N LEU A 85 -10.90 5.83 0.59
CA LEU A 85 -10.93 6.37 1.94
C LEU A 85 -12.28 7.04 2.19
N LYS A 86 -12.87 6.74 3.35
CA LYS A 86 -14.13 7.31 3.83
C LYS A 86 -13.97 7.75 5.29
N ASP A 87 -14.94 8.51 5.78
CA ASP A 87 -15.01 8.98 7.17
C ASP A 87 -13.77 9.78 7.63
N LEU A 88 -13.11 10.47 6.69
CA LEU A 88 -12.03 11.39 7.01
C LEU A 88 -12.59 12.62 7.73
N ARG A 89 -11.77 13.21 8.60
CA ARG A 89 -12.07 14.48 9.26
C ARG A 89 -11.66 15.62 8.32
N PRO A 90 -12.56 16.57 8.04
CA PRO A 90 -12.23 17.74 7.23
C PRO A 90 -11.09 18.55 7.85
N ALA A 91 -10.30 19.21 7.00
CA ALA A 91 -9.20 20.09 7.40
C ALA A 91 -8.16 19.41 8.31
N MET A 92 -7.94 18.11 8.14
CA MET A 92 -6.94 17.36 8.88
C MET A 92 -5.98 16.65 7.92
N ASP A 93 -4.70 16.68 8.27
CA ASP A 93 -3.67 15.97 7.51
C ASP A 93 -3.60 14.51 7.89
N TYR A 94 -3.39 13.66 6.89
CA TYR A 94 -3.31 12.22 7.04
C TYR A 94 -2.07 11.66 6.35
N TYR A 95 -1.56 10.57 6.91
CA TYR A 95 -0.39 9.86 6.41
C TYR A 95 -0.80 8.45 6.03
N VAL A 96 -0.68 8.11 4.74
CA VAL A 96 -1.00 6.79 4.19
C VAL A 96 0.29 6.04 3.95
N ARG A 97 0.45 4.80 4.40
CA ARG A 97 1.54 3.93 3.93
C ARG A 97 0.94 2.71 3.27
#